data_AF-D2DXS4-F1
#
_entry.id   AF-D2DXS4-F1
#
_cell.length_a   1.000
_cell.length_b   1.000
_cell.length_c   1.000
_cell.angle_alpha   90.00
_cell.angle_beta   90.00
_cell.angle_gamma   90.00
#
_symmetry.space_group_name_H-M   'P 1'
#
loop_
_entity.id
_entity.type
_entity.pdbx_description
1 polymer ?
#
loop_
_entity_poly.entity_id
_entity_poly.type
_entity_poly.pdbx_seq_one_letter_code
_entity_poly.pdbx_strand_id
1 'polypeptide(L)'
;MRLDRRNFFRLAAGWLAAPNIVPRLEAKDDLLTVPIRREAVESTSIASIGFHAELRILEIEFRSGALYRYFAVPLSIFEGMQKAESKGRYFSQKIRGQFEFHRLSDVKP
;
A
#
# COMPACT_ATOMS: atom_id res chain seq x y z
N MET A 1 -13.73 14.75 27.35
CA MET A 1 -13.60 13.64 26.38
C MET A 1 -13.82 14.24 25.00
N ARG A 2 -12.74 14.56 24.27
CA ARG A 2 -12.78 15.39 23.05
C ARG A 2 -13.13 14.54 21.84
N LEU A 3 -14.33 14.73 21.31
CA LEU A 3 -14.68 14.39 19.94
C LEU A 3 -14.52 15.68 19.12
N ASP A 4 -13.62 15.69 18.14
CA ASP A 4 -13.63 16.69 17.06
C ASP A 4 -13.73 15.93 15.73
N ARG A 5 -14.95 15.89 15.20
CA ARG A 5 -15.34 15.36 13.89
C ARG A 5 -16.07 16.48 13.17
N ARG A 6 -15.35 17.55 12.80
CA ARG A 6 -15.96 18.71 12.13
C ARG A 6 -15.65 18.70 10.64
N ASN A 7 -16.72 18.41 9.90
CA ASN A 7 -17.02 18.84 8.54
C ASN A 7 -16.15 18.25 7.42
N PHE A 8 -16.81 17.61 6.45
CA PHE A 8 -16.89 18.17 5.10
C PHE A 8 -18.13 17.63 4.35
N PHE A 9 -18.94 18.59 3.87
CA PHE A 9 -20.10 18.56 2.97
C PHE A 9 -21.45 17.94 3.36
N ARG A 10 -22.33 18.89 3.75
CA ARG A 10 -23.80 18.87 3.61
C ARG A 10 -24.18 18.72 2.13
N LEU A 11 -25.23 17.94 1.88
CA LEU A 11 -26.29 18.05 0.85
C LEU A 11 -26.75 16.63 0.47
N ALA A 12 -27.67 16.06 1.25
CA ALA A 12 -28.45 14.89 0.82
C ALA A 12 -29.92 15.30 0.76
N ALA A 13 -30.29 15.95 -0.35
CA ALA A 13 -31.67 16.00 -0.77
C ALA A 13 -32.04 14.61 -1.34
N GLY A 14 -32.98 13.94 -0.68
CA GLY A 14 -33.88 12.93 -1.24
C GLY A 14 -33.27 11.74 -1.97
N TRP A 15 -32.91 10.68 -1.23
CA TRP A 15 -32.88 9.32 -1.77
C TRP A 15 -33.57 8.38 -0.76
N LEU A 16 -34.89 8.24 -0.91
CA LEU A 16 -35.64 7.09 -0.39
C LEU A 16 -35.56 5.97 -1.44
N ALA A 17 -35.34 4.74 -0.98
CA ALA A 17 -35.34 3.47 -1.72
C ALA A 17 -34.09 3.09 -2.53
N ALA A 18 -33.21 2.30 -1.91
CA ALA A 18 -32.50 1.21 -2.59
C ALA A 18 -32.07 0.15 -1.54
N PRO A 19 -32.52 -1.11 -1.64
CA PRO A 19 -32.04 -2.21 -0.80
C PRO A 19 -30.70 -2.69 -1.35
N ASN A 20 -29.65 -1.91 -1.11
CA ASN A 20 -28.24 -2.30 -1.16
C ASN A 20 -27.44 -1.05 -0.79
N ILE A 21 -27.03 -1.01 0.47
CA ILE A 21 -26.18 0.04 1.02
C ILE A 21 -24.87 0.01 0.23
N VAL A 22 -24.73 0.97 -0.69
CA VAL A 22 -23.50 1.23 -1.43
C VAL A 22 -22.33 1.41 -0.46
N PRO A 23 -21.23 0.63 -0.57
CA PRO A 23 -20.04 0.80 0.26
C PRO A 23 -19.29 2.03 -0.25
N ARG A 24 -19.68 3.21 0.25
CA ARG A 24 -19.15 4.49 -0.23
C ARG A 24 -17.85 4.91 0.48
N LEU A 25 -17.22 4.06 1.30
CA LEU A 25 -16.00 4.41 2.03
C LEU A 25 -14.91 3.32 2.19
N GLU A 26 -15.08 2.09 1.70
CA GLU A 26 -14.17 0.97 2.09
C GLU A 26 -13.10 0.58 1.04
N ALA A 27 -12.93 1.35 -0.04
CA ALA A 27 -12.00 0.93 -1.11
C ALA A 27 -10.52 0.89 -0.68
N LYS A 28 -10.08 1.74 0.26
CA LYS A 28 -8.67 1.75 0.70
C LYS A 28 -8.36 0.65 1.73
N ASP A 29 -9.27 0.38 2.66
CA ASP A 29 -9.11 -0.68 3.65
C ASP A 29 -9.09 -2.07 2.98
N ASP A 30 -9.87 -2.27 1.93
CA ASP A 30 -9.81 -3.47 1.10
C ASP A 30 -8.41 -3.64 0.47
N LEU A 31 -7.83 -2.56 -0.08
CA LEU A 31 -6.49 -2.60 -0.69
C LEU A 31 -5.37 -2.80 0.34
N LEU A 32 -5.60 -2.50 1.63
CA LEU A 32 -4.64 -2.73 2.71
C LEU A 32 -4.64 -4.19 3.21
N THR A 33 -5.73 -4.93 2.99
CA THR A 33 -5.89 -6.31 3.47
C THR A 33 -5.64 -7.38 2.42
N VAL A 34 -5.57 -7.01 1.14
CA VAL A 34 -5.25 -7.97 0.05
C VAL A 34 -3.99 -8.76 0.39
N PRO A 35 -4.02 -10.10 0.39
CA PRO A 35 -2.83 -10.91 0.62
C PRO A 35 -1.88 -10.77 -0.58
N ILE A 36 -0.63 -10.40 -0.32
CA ILE A 36 0.42 -10.33 -1.33
C ILE A 36 1.50 -11.33 -0.96
N ARG A 37 1.81 -12.24 -1.89
CA ARG A 37 2.92 -13.17 -1.72
C ARG A 37 4.23 -12.41 -1.89
N ARG A 38 5.00 -12.32 -0.81
CA ARG A 38 6.36 -11.74 -0.82
C ARG A 38 7.39 -12.84 -1.02
N GLU A 39 8.43 -12.53 -1.77
CA GLU A 39 9.59 -13.38 -1.98
C GLU A 39 10.80 -12.78 -1.29
N ALA A 40 11.55 -13.61 -0.58
CA ALA A 40 12.79 -13.19 0.08
C ALA A 40 13.82 -12.76 -0.96
N VAL A 41 14.57 -11.69 -0.66
CA VAL A 41 15.58 -11.16 -1.56
C VAL A 41 16.93 -11.02 -0.88
N GLU A 42 17.99 -11.22 -1.66
CA GLU A 42 19.36 -10.93 -1.24
C GLU A 42 19.59 -9.41 -1.22
N SER A 43 19.44 -8.81 -0.06
CA SER A 43 19.66 -7.37 0.19
C SER A 43 19.99 -7.12 1.66
N THR A 44 20.80 -6.10 1.94
CA THR A 44 21.16 -5.71 3.32
C THR A 44 20.05 -4.95 4.04
N SER A 45 19.14 -4.29 3.32
CA SER A 45 18.08 -3.46 3.91
C SER A 45 16.67 -4.02 3.71
N ILE A 46 16.47 -4.85 2.68
CA ILE A 46 15.16 -5.39 2.30
C ILE A 46 15.18 -6.90 2.56
N ALA A 47 14.18 -7.38 3.27
CA ALA A 47 14.01 -8.79 3.59
C ALA A 47 13.23 -9.51 2.49
N SER A 48 12.08 -8.95 2.10
CA SER A 48 11.20 -9.54 1.09
C SER A 48 10.42 -8.49 0.29
N ILE A 49 9.99 -8.85 -0.91
CA ILE A 49 9.24 -7.99 -1.84
C ILE A 49 8.10 -8.78 -2.46
N GLY A 50 6.91 -8.19 -2.55
CA GLY A 50 5.76 -8.76 -3.25
C GLY A 50 5.08 -7.74 -4.15
N PHE A 51 4.47 -8.20 -5.24
CA PHE A 51 3.78 -7.31 -6.17
C PHE A 51 2.48 -7.92 -6.68
N HIS A 52 1.42 -7.11 -6.69
CA HIS A 52 0.14 -7.47 -7.27
C HIS A 52 -0.08 -6.69 -8.56
N ALA A 53 -0.01 -7.36 -9.71
CA ALA A 53 -0.02 -6.69 -11.03
C ALA A 53 -1.33 -5.95 -11.33
N GLU A 54 -2.48 -6.59 -11.11
CA GLU A 54 -3.80 -5.98 -11.39
C GLU A 54 -4.05 -4.73 -10.55
N LEU A 55 -3.78 -4.81 -9.24
CA LEU A 55 -3.98 -3.71 -8.29
C LEU A 55 -2.81 -2.70 -8.29
N ARG A 56 -1.70 -3.02 -8.96
CA ARG A 56 -0.46 -2.23 -8.98
C ARG A 56 0.03 -1.88 -7.57
N ILE A 57 0.03 -2.89 -6.70
CA ILE A 57 0.46 -2.76 -5.31
C ILE A 57 1.82 -3.42 -5.13
N LEU A 58 2.77 -2.67 -4.61
CA LEU A 58 4.09 -3.16 -4.23
C LEU A 58 4.20 -3.22 -2.71
N GLU A 59 4.54 -4.38 -2.18
CA GLU A 59 4.80 -4.58 -0.76
C GLU A 59 6.28 -4.81 -0.52
N ILE A 60 6.84 -4.10 0.46
CA ILE A 60 8.26 -4.16 0.82
C ILE A 60 8.39 -4.37 2.32
N GLU A 61 9.06 -5.44 2.68
CA GLU A 61 9.49 -5.72 4.04
C GLU A 61 10.96 -5.34 4.21
N PHE A 62 11.24 -4.45 5.15
CA PHE A 62 12.60 -4.11 5.52
C PHE A 62 13.13 -5.09 6.56
N ARG A 63 14.44 -5.32 6.56
CA ARG A 63 15.10 -6.14 7.60
C ARG A 63 14.94 -5.59 9.01
N SER A 64 14.55 -4.32 9.15
CA SER A 64 14.18 -3.73 10.43
C SER A 64 12.80 -4.19 10.96
N GLY A 65 12.05 -5.00 10.19
CA GLY A 65 10.69 -5.44 10.50
C GLY A 65 9.60 -4.50 9.98
N ALA A 66 9.95 -3.35 9.41
CA ALA A 66 8.95 -2.42 8.90
C ALA A 66 8.34 -2.94 7.58
N LEU A 67 7.01 -3.00 7.51
CA LEU A 67 6.28 -3.41 6.31
C LEU A 67 5.52 -2.24 5.69
N TYR A 68 5.80 -1.99 4.41
CA TYR A 68 5.19 -0.91 3.64
C TYR A 68 4.46 -1.46 2.43
N ARG A 69 3.30 -0.87 2.15
CA ARG A 69 2.52 -1.11 0.95
C ARG A 69 2.44 0.18 0.13
N TYR A 70 2.89 0.11 -1.11
CA TYR A 70 2.91 1.21 -2.08
C TYR A 70 1.84 0.96 -3.13
N PHE A 71 1.10 2.02 -3.48
CA PHE A 71 -0.03 1.95 -4.41
C PHE A 71 0.32 2.58 -5.75
N ALA A 72 -0.42 2.17 -6.79
CA ALA A 72 -0.27 2.65 -8.16
C ALA A 72 1.17 2.52 -8.71
N VAL A 73 1.90 1.49 -8.28
CA VAL A 73 3.28 1.24 -8.71
C VAL A 73 3.26 0.51 -10.07
N PRO A 74 3.85 1.09 -11.13
CA PRO A 74 3.92 0.43 -12.43
C PRO A 74 4.71 -0.89 -12.38
N LEU A 75 4.33 -1.85 -13.22
CA LEU A 75 5.04 -3.12 -13.36
C LEU A 75 6.53 -2.92 -13.68
N SER A 76 6.87 -1.93 -14.51
CA SER A 76 8.26 -1.59 -14.85
C SER A 76 9.11 -1.21 -13.64
N ILE A 77 8.51 -0.59 -12.62
CA ILE A 77 9.21 -0.27 -11.37
C ILE A 77 9.50 -1.52 -10.57
N PHE A 78 8.55 -2.46 -10.51
CA PHE A 78 8.75 -3.76 -9.87
C PHE A 78 9.81 -4.60 -10.58
N GLU A 79 9.77 -4.68 -11.92
CA GLU A 79 10.79 -5.39 -12.70
C GLU A 79 12.18 -4.77 -12.51
N GLY A 80 12.27 -3.43 -12.49
CA GLY A 80 13.52 -2.73 -12.20
C GLY A 80 14.03 -3.02 -10.78
N MET A 81 13.12 -3.09 -9.80
CA MET A 81 13.45 -3.49 -8.42
C MET A 81 14.00 -4.92 -8.40
N GLN A 82 13.36 -5.87 -9.09
CA GLN A 82 13.81 -7.27 -9.18
C GLN A 82 15.17 -7.41 -9.88
N LYS A 83 15.50 -6.58 -10.86
CA LYS A 83 16.76 -6.62 -11.61
C LYS A 83 17.89 -5.81 -10.97
N ALA A 84 17.59 -4.86 -10.08
CA ALA A 84 18.60 -3.98 -9.49
C ALA A 84 19.64 -4.75 -8.66
N GLU A 85 20.93 -4.43 -8.84
CA GLU A 85 22.03 -4.99 -8.05
C GLU A 85 21.91 -4.64 -6.56
N SER A 86 21.41 -3.43 -6.25
CA SER A 86 21.15 -2.98 -4.89
C SER A 86 19.69 -2.58 -4.73
N LYS A 87 18.89 -3.47 -4.13
CA LYS A 87 17.46 -3.25 -3.88
C LYS A 87 17.22 -1.99 -3.04
N GLY A 88 18.04 -1.77 -2.02
CA GLY A 88 17.96 -0.59 -1.15
C GLY A 88 18.25 0.73 -1.89
N ARG A 89 19.25 0.74 -2.80
CA ARG A 89 19.55 1.91 -3.63
C ARG A 89 18.42 2.19 -4.62
N TYR A 90 17.91 1.15 -5.28
CA TYR A 90 16.79 1.29 -6.22
C TYR A 90 15.55 1.84 -5.51
N PHE A 91 15.18 1.27 -4.36
CA PHE A 91 14.09 1.77 -3.53
C PHE A 91 14.25 3.27 -3.23
N SER A 92 15.42 3.67 -2.75
CA SER A 92 15.69 5.07 -2.38
C SER A 92 15.58 6.03 -3.57
N GLN A 93 15.94 5.58 -4.78
CA GLN A 93 15.97 6.42 -5.97
C GLN A 93 14.67 6.43 -6.78
N LYS A 94 13.92 5.32 -6.78
CA LYS A 94 12.79 5.10 -7.69
C LYS A 94 11.45 4.95 -7.00
N ILE A 95 11.42 4.67 -5.69
CA ILE A 95 10.17 4.35 -4.98
C ILE A 95 9.93 5.33 -3.83
N ARG A 96 10.96 5.60 -3.01
CA ARG A 96 10.85 6.43 -1.82
C ARG A 96 10.36 7.83 -2.19
N GLY A 97 9.19 8.21 -1.65
CA GLY A 97 8.58 9.52 -1.87
C GLY A 97 7.95 9.72 -3.25
N GLN A 98 7.93 8.71 -4.12
CA GLN A 98 7.34 8.80 -5.46
C GLN A 98 5.93 8.21 -5.54
N PHE A 99 5.57 7.34 -4.60
CA PHE A 99 4.29 6.64 -4.57
C PHE A 99 3.59 6.84 -3.24
N GLU A 100 2.26 6.89 -3.26
CA GLU A 100 1.46 6.83 -2.05
C GLU A 100 1.72 5.50 -1.35
N PHE A 101 1.88 5.53 -0.03
CA PHE A 101 2.19 4.35 0.74
C PHE A 101 1.46 4.33 2.08
N HIS A 102 1.28 3.13 2.60
CA HIS A 102 0.82 2.87 3.94
C HIS A 102 1.80 1.94 4.65
N ARG A 103 2.02 2.19 5.94
CA ARG A 103 2.80 1.30 6.80
C ARG A 103 1.81 0.35 7.48
N LEU A 104 1.91 -0.94 7.21
CA LEU A 104 0.93 -1.92 7.69
C LEU A 104 1.15 -2.31 9.15
N SER A 105 2.40 -2.55 9.53
CA SER A 105 2.78 -2.88 10.90
C SER A 105 4.30 -2.99 11.00
N ASP A 106 4.80 -3.10 12.24
CA ASP A 106 6.08 -3.73 12.50
C ASP A 106 5.86 -5.24 12.51
N VAL A 107 6.29 -5.91 11.44
CA VAL A 107 6.44 -7.37 11.45
C VAL A 107 7.50 -7.67 12.50
N LYS A 108 7.03 -8.06 13.68
CA LYS A 108 7.91 -8.44 14.79
C LYS A 108 8.67 -9.70 14.35
N PRO A 109 10.01 -9.72 14.43
CA PRO A 109 10.83 -10.85 14.00
C PRO A 109 10.54 -12.12 14.81
#